data_AF-A0ABD0P1D2-F1
#
_entry.id   AF-A0ABD0P1D2-F1
#
_cell.length_a   1.000
_cell.length_b   1.000
_cell.length_c   1.000
_cell.angle_alpha   90.00
_cell.angle_beta   90.00
_cell.angle_gamma   90.00
#
_symmetry.space_group_name_H-M   'P 1'
#
loop_
_entity.id
_entity.type
_entity.pdbx_description
1 polymer ?
#
loop_
_entity_poly.entity_id
_entity_poly.type
_entity_poly.pdbx_seq_one_letter_code
_entity_poly.pdbx_strand_id
1 'polypeptide(L)'
;RALTYILKNSFKAESGSRSDVPKIVILITDGKSQDDVFSPAQSLRDAGIELFAIGVKNADENELRAIASPPQKTHVYNVPDFRFMFDIMEKLTRSVCERISELN
;
A
#
# COMPACT_ATOMS: atom_id res chain seq x y z
N ARG A 1 10.58 -1.05 8.60
CA ARG A 1 11.48 -2.13 8.12
C ARG A 1 10.95 -2.81 6.86
N ALA A 2 9.72 -3.32 6.89
CA ALA A 2 9.12 -4.01 5.74
C ALA A 2 9.09 -3.15 4.46
N LEU A 3 8.69 -1.88 4.57
CA LEU A 3 8.66 -0.95 3.44
C LEU A 3 10.06 -0.76 2.81
N THR A 4 11.11 -0.62 3.63
CA THR A 4 12.50 -0.56 3.17
C THR A 4 12.92 -1.85 2.47
N TYR A 5 12.47 -3.00 2.95
CA TYR A 5 12.77 -4.28 2.32
C TYR A 5 12.16 -4.38 0.92
N ILE A 6 10.90 -3.96 0.78
CA ILE A 6 10.20 -3.94 -0.52
C ILE A 6 10.97 -3.09 -1.52
N LEU A 7 11.35 -1.87 -1.13
CA LEU A 7 12.11 -0.94 -1.97
C LEU A 7 13.43 -1.56 -2.44
N LYS A 8 14.14 -2.26 -1.55
CA LYS A 8 15.47 -2.80 -1.83
C LYS A 8 15.47 -4.14 -2.56
N ASN A 9 14.38 -4.89 -2.52
CA ASN A 9 14.41 -6.30 -2.94
C ASN A 9 13.27 -6.69 -3.86
N SER A 10 12.03 -6.28 -3.58
CA SER A 10 10.85 -6.84 -4.26
C SER A 10 10.70 -6.37 -5.71
N PHE A 11 11.09 -5.14 -6.03
CA PHE A 11 10.90 -4.56 -7.36
C PHE A 11 12.13 -4.64 -8.27
N LYS A 12 13.03 -5.61 -8.02
CA LYS A 12 14.20 -5.88 -8.87
C LYS A 12 13.88 -6.83 -10.02
N ALA A 13 14.63 -6.70 -11.13
CA ALA A 13 14.50 -7.58 -12.29
C ALA A 13 14.78 -9.04 -11.92
N GLU A 14 15.80 -9.31 -11.09
CA GLU A 14 16.11 -10.65 -10.56
C GLU A 14 14.99 -11.24 -9.67
N SER A 15 14.07 -10.40 -9.19
CA SER A 15 12.87 -10.79 -8.45
C SER A 15 11.59 -10.81 -9.31
N GLY A 16 11.74 -10.74 -10.65
CA GLY A 16 10.62 -10.81 -11.60
C GLY A 16 9.92 -9.48 -11.89
N SER A 17 10.47 -8.36 -11.39
CA SER A 17 9.91 -7.04 -11.67
C SER A 17 10.18 -6.59 -13.10
N ARG A 18 9.13 -6.19 -13.81
CA ARG A 18 9.20 -5.65 -15.19
C ARG A 18 9.29 -4.11 -15.20
N SER A 19 10.17 -3.50 -15.98
CA SER A 19 10.37 -2.03 -15.95
C SER A 19 9.23 -1.23 -16.61
N ASP A 20 8.43 -1.87 -17.45
CA ASP A 20 7.42 -1.26 -18.34
C ASP A 20 5.99 -1.34 -17.80
N VAL A 21 5.81 -1.65 -16.51
CA VAL A 21 4.48 -1.78 -15.89
C VAL A 21 4.42 -1.07 -14.54
N PRO A 22 3.24 -0.55 -14.15
CA PRO A 22 3.01 0.04 -12.83
C PRO A 22 3.38 -0.90 -11.68
N LYS A 23 3.88 -0.32 -10.59
CA LYS A 23 4.27 -1.03 -9.37
C LYS A 23 3.32 -0.68 -8.24
N ILE A 24 2.80 -1.69 -7.57
CA ILE A 24 1.79 -1.51 -6.52
C ILE A 24 2.17 -2.34 -5.30
N VAL A 25 2.01 -1.74 -4.13
CA VAL A 25 2.05 -2.43 -2.83
C VAL A 25 0.69 -2.24 -2.17
N ILE A 26 0.11 -3.34 -1.70
CA ILE A 26 -1.07 -3.34 -0.82
C ILE A 26 -0.58 -3.79 0.55
N LEU A 27 -0.45 -2.84 1.48
CA LEU A 27 -0.06 -3.12 2.86
C LEU A 27 -1.29 -3.48 3.69
N ILE A 28 -1.19 -4.54 4.51
CA ILE A 28 -2.21 -4.91 5.50
C ILE A 28 -1.55 -4.96 6.87
N THR A 29 -2.11 -4.26 7.86
CA THR A 29 -1.62 -4.25 9.25
C THR A 29 -2.79 -4.13 10.24
N ASP A 30 -2.62 -4.61 11.47
CA ASP A 30 -3.65 -4.57 12.52
C ASP A 30 -3.28 -3.71 13.74
N GLY A 31 -2.14 -3.02 13.67
CA GLY A 31 -1.63 -2.23 14.78
C GLY A 31 -0.57 -1.23 14.35
N LYS A 32 -0.02 -0.55 15.36
CA LYS A 32 1.00 0.48 15.23
C LYS A 32 2.37 -0.11 14.95
N SER A 33 3.08 0.47 13.99
CA SER A 33 4.45 0.13 13.67
C SER A 33 5.39 0.37 14.86
N GLN A 34 6.44 -0.45 14.95
CA GLN A 34 7.53 -0.28 15.90
C GLN A 34 8.74 0.45 15.27
N ASP A 35 8.60 0.90 14.02
CA ASP A 35 9.61 1.64 13.29
C ASP A 35 8.99 2.75 12.43
N ASP A 36 9.85 3.63 11.90
CA ASP A 36 9.41 4.71 11.03
C ASP A 36 8.74 4.17 9.76
N VAL A 37 7.54 4.68 9.50
CA VAL A 37 6.75 4.37 8.31
C VAL A 37 6.80 5.48 7.27
N PHE A 38 7.06 6.72 7.69
CA PHE A 38 6.93 7.88 6.82
C PHE A 38 8.04 7.95 5.77
N SER A 39 9.31 7.91 6.21
CA SER A 39 10.45 7.99 5.31
C SER A 39 10.48 6.86 4.27
N PRO A 40 10.32 5.57 4.64
CA PRO A 40 10.35 4.51 3.64
C PRO A 40 9.11 4.50 2.74
N ALA A 41 7.94 4.92 3.22
CA ALA A 41 6.77 5.08 2.35
C ALA A 41 6.98 6.21 1.34
N GLN A 42 7.56 7.34 1.76
CA GLN A 42 7.92 8.43 0.86
C GLN A 42 8.90 7.93 -0.22
N SER A 43 9.96 7.20 0.16
CA SER A 43 10.91 6.66 -0.82
C SER A 43 10.28 5.70 -1.83
N LEU A 44 9.29 4.90 -1.41
CA LEU A 44 8.54 4.02 -2.32
C LEU A 44 7.72 4.85 -3.32
N ARG A 45 7.01 5.88 -2.86
CA ARG A 45 6.24 6.79 -3.73
C ARG A 45 7.12 7.55 -4.71
N ASP A 46 8.26 8.06 -4.24
CA ASP A 46 9.25 8.76 -5.07
C ASP A 46 9.85 7.83 -6.14
N ALA A 47 9.91 6.53 -5.87
CA ALA A 47 10.29 5.49 -6.83
C ALA A 47 9.15 5.08 -7.79
N GLY A 48 8.01 5.79 -7.79
CA GLY A 48 6.87 5.52 -8.66
C GLY A 48 6.06 4.29 -8.25
N ILE A 49 6.19 3.83 -7.00
CA ILE A 49 5.43 2.69 -6.48
C ILE A 49 4.17 3.20 -5.80
N GLU A 50 3.02 2.76 -6.31
CA GLU A 50 1.71 3.09 -5.75
C GLU A 50 1.44 2.29 -4.48
N LEU A 51 0.98 2.96 -3.42
CA LEU A 51 0.78 2.37 -2.10
C LEU A 51 -0.69 2.42 -1.67
N PHE A 52 -1.27 1.26 -1.42
CA PHE A 52 -2.54 1.09 -0.73
C PHE A 52 -2.28 0.58 0.69
N ALA A 53 -3.05 1.05 1.66
CA ALA A 53 -2.94 0.64 3.06
C ALA A 53 -4.30 0.20 3.62
N ILE A 54 -4.31 -0.98 4.24
CA ILE A 54 -5.49 -1.60 4.83
C ILE A 54 -5.20 -1.82 6.32
N GLY A 55 -5.93 -1.09 7.15
CA GLY A 55 -5.97 -1.27 8.59
C GLY A 55 -7.02 -2.29 9.00
N VAL A 56 -6.65 -3.17 9.93
CA VAL A 56 -7.56 -4.12 10.56
C VAL A 56 -7.64 -3.83 12.05
N LYS A 57 -8.81 -3.97 12.68
CA LYS A 57 -9.01 -3.73 14.12
C LYS A 57 -8.52 -2.34 14.56
N ASN A 58 -7.39 -2.29 15.26
CA ASN A 58 -6.86 -1.11 15.94
C ASN A 58 -5.63 -0.55 15.22
N ALA A 59 -5.53 -0.76 13.90
CA ALA A 59 -4.49 -0.16 13.09
C ALA A 59 -4.47 1.38 13.25
N ASP A 60 -3.27 1.95 13.31
CA ASP A 60 -3.11 3.40 13.49
C ASP A 60 -3.44 4.13 12.18
N GLU A 61 -4.54 4.87 12.17
CA GLU A 61 -5.02 5.56 10.96
C GLU A 61 -4.02 6.60 10.42
N ASN A 62 -3.25 7.25 11.30
CA ASN A 62 -2.25 8.23 10.87
C ASN A 62 -1.09 7.53 10.16
N GLU A 63 -0.66 6.37 10.65
CA GLU A 63 0.35 5.56 9.97
C GLU A 63 -0.15 5.05 8.62
N LEU A 64 -1.39 4.55 8.54
CA LEU A 64 -1.97 4.12 7.26
C LEU A 64 -1.98 5.26 6.23
N ARG A 65 -2.38 6.46 6.65
CA ARG A 65 -2.38 7.66 5.80
C ARG A 65 -0.98 8.12 5.41
N ALA A 66 -0.01 7.99 6.32
CA ALA A 66 1.40 8.30 6.02
C ALA A 66 2.01 7.32 5.01
N ILE A 67 1.53 6.07 5.00
CA ILE A 67 1.99 5.02 4.09
C ILE A 67 1.33 5.16 2.71
N ALA A 68 0.01 5.26 2.67
CA ALA A 68 -0.77 5.26 1.44
C ALA A 68 -0.40 6.42 0.50
N SER A 69 -0.54 6.17 -0.80
CA SER A 69 -0.43 7.21 -1.83
C SER A 69 -1.67 8.11 -1.83
N PRO A 70 -1.55 9.38 -2.24
CA PRO A 70 -2.71 10.23 -2.43
C PRO A 70 -3.54 9.78 -3.66
N PRO A 71 -4.87 9.93 -3.65
CA PRO A 71 -5.69 10.46 -2.57
C PRO A 71 -6.09 9.38 -1.54
N GLN A 72 -6.14 9.79 -0.26
CA GLN A 72 -6.43 8.89 0.87
C GLN A 72 -7.78 8.17 0.76
N LYS A 73 -8.77 8.77 0.10
CA LYS A 73 -10.13 8.23 -0.04
C LYS A 73 -10.20 6.90 -0.81
N THR A 74 -9.24 6.65 -1.70
CA THR A 74 -9.17 5.44 -2.54
C THR A 74 -8.03 4.51 -2.16
N HIS A 75 -7.09 4.96 -1.32
CA HIS A 75 -5.87 4.23 -0.96
C HIS A 75 -5.80 3.79 0.51
N VAL A 76 -6.68 4.30 1.39
CA VAL A 76 -6.77 3.86 2.78
C VAL A 76 -8.11 3.18 3.04
N TYR A 77 -8.02 1.99 3.64
CA TYR A 77 -9.15 1.19 4.06
C TYR A 77 -8.98 0.82 5.53
N ASN A 78 -10.08 0.80 6.27
CA ASN A 78 -10.11 0.28 7.63
C ASN A 78 -11.25 -0.72 7.73
N VAL A 79 -10.96 -1.90 8.28
CA VAL A 79 -11.97 -2.93 8.59
C VAL A 79 -11.89 -3.30 10.07
N PRO A 80 -13.02 -3.52 10.75
CA PRO A 80 -13.02 -3.78 12.19
C PRO A 80 -12.42 -5.14 12.57
N ASP A 81 -12.40 -6.10 11.65
CA ASP A 81 -11.80 -7.43 11.83
C ASP A 81 -11.53 -8.08 10.45
N PHE A 82 -10.64 -9.07 10.39
CA PHE A 82 -10.29 -9.76 9.15
C PHE A 82 -11.49 -10.39 8.44
N ARG A 83 -12.55 -10.77 9.17
CA ARG A 83 -13.78 -11.32 8.57
C ARG A 83 -14.49 -10.33 7.65
N PHE A 84 -14.32 -9.02 7.88
CA PHE A 84 -14.91 -7.95 7.06
C PHE A 84 -13.98 -7.50 5.93
N MET A 85 -12.83 -8.16 5.73
CA MET A 85 -11.95 -7.86 4.61
C MET A 85 -12.67 -8.02 3.26
N PHE A 86 -13.57 -9.01 3.16
CA PHE A 86 -14.36 -9.25 1.96
C PHE A 86 -15.25 -8.04 1.58
N ASP A 87 -15.70 -7.26 2.55
CA ASP A 87 -16.60 -6.11 2.31
C ASP A 87 -15.90 -4.99 1.55
N ILE A 88 -14.57 -4.89 1.65
CA ILE A 88 -13.78 -3.89 0.93
C ILE A 88 -13.18 -4.41 -0.37
N MET A 89 -13.27 -5.72 -0.67
CA MET A 89 -12.58 -6.32 -1.81
C MET A 89 -13.02 -5.75 -3.15
N GLU A 90 -14.32 -5.57 -3.36
CA GLU A 90 -14.82 -5.01 -4.62
C GLU A 90 -14.32 -3.57 -4.82
N LYS A 91 -14.39 -2.75 -3.76
CA LYS A 91 -13.96 -1.35 -3.80
C LYS A 91 -12.44 -1.21 -3.96
N LEU A 92 -11.66 -2.03 -3.25
CA LEU A 92 -10.21 -2.05 -3.37
C LEU A 92 -9.80 -2.46 -4.78
N THR A 93 -10.37 -3.55 -5.30
CA THR A 93 -10.08 -4.04 -6.66
C THR A 93 -10.35 -2.96 -7.68
N ARG A 94 -11.51 -2.30 -7.58
CA ARG A 94 -11.88 -1.18 -8.46
C ARG A 94 -10.86 -0.04 -8.39
N SER A 95 -10.50 0.39 -7.17
CA SER A 95 -9.54 1.49 -6.97
C SER A 95 -8.16 1.16 -7.52
N VAL A 96 -7.71 -0.09 -7.34
CA VAL A 96 -6.44 -0.58 -7.92
C VAL A 96 -6.52 -0.58 -9.45
N CYS A 97 -7.60 -1.09 -10.04
CA CYS A 97 -7.77 -1.11 -11.49
C CYS A 97 -7.81 0.29 -12.10
N GLU A 98 -8.59 1.20 -11.52
CA GLU A 98 -8.68 2.60 -11.95
C GLU A 98 -7.29 3.26 -11.89
N ARG A 99 -6.56 3.07 -10.78
CA ARG A 99 -5.23 3.64 -10.60
C ARG A 99 -4.19 3.09 -11.59
N ILE A 100 -4.25 1.79 -11.90
CA ILE A 100 -3.39 1.19 -12.95
C ILE A 100 -3.66 1.85 -14.30
N SER A 101 -4.92 2.09 -14.65
CA SER A 101 -5.29 2.74 -15.91
C SER A 101 -4.80 4.19 -16.01
N GLU A 102 -4.65 4.89 -14.89
CA GLU A 102 -4.10 6.25 -14.84
C GLU A 102 -2.57 6.31 -14.85
N LEU A 103 -1.90 5.22 -14.46
CA LEU A 103 -0.43 5.11 -14.42
C LEU A 103 0.18 4.65 -15.75
N ASN A 104 -0.65 4.16 -16.68
CA ASN A 104 -0.28 3.82 -18.04
C ASN A 104 -0.60 4.96 -19.00
#